data_AF-A0A2L2XS87-F1
#
_entry.id   AF-A0A2L2XS87-F1
#
_cell.length_a   1.000
_cell.length_b   1.000
_cell.length_c   1.000
_cell.angle_alpha   90.00
_cell.angle_beta   90.00
_cell.angle_gamma   90.00
#
_symmetry.space_group_name_H-M   'P 1'
#
loop_
_entity.id
_entity.type
_entity.pdbx_description
1 polymer ?
#
loop_
_entity_poly.entity_id
_entity_poly.type
_entity_poly.pdbx_seq_one_letter_code
_entity_poly.pdbx_strand_id
1 'polypeptide(L)'
;MTIKRAKELVQNSEMEEIEVKEREKRAELNLEGYTWKEEKVTYGGIQQIWLIVTSEKRQISDLKKLENNLKKEKDKMERILKSLQKEELKIPNKPDIN
;
A
#
# COMPACT_ATOMS: atom_id res chain seq x y z
N MET A 1 -9.62 -21.88 -1.61
CA MET A 1 -9.06 -20.53 -1.84
C MET A 1 -10.17 -19.52 -1.64
N THR A 2 -9.92 -18.48 -0.88
CA THR A 2 -10.91 -17.42 -0.62
C THR A 2 -10.36 -16.11 -1.18
N ILE A 3 -11.21 -15.10 -1.34
CA ILE A 3 -10.78 -13.74 -1.70
C ILE A 3 -9.66 -13.25 -0.75
N LYS A 4 -9.69 -13.66 0.52
CA LYS A 4 -8.62 -13.39 1.50
C LYS A 4 -7.28 -13.96 1.06
N ARG A 5 -7.22 -15.23 0.65
CA ARG A 5 -5.98 -15.87 0.20
C ARG A 5 -5.43 -15.25 -1.07
N ALA A 6 -6.30 -14.85 -2.00
CA ALA A 6 -5.89 -14.11 -3.20
C ALA A 6 -5.25 -12.76 -2.85
N LYS A 7 -5.84 -12.02 -1.89
CA LYS A 7 -5.27 -10.76 -1.39
C LYS A 7 -3.91 -10.96 -0.73
N GLU A 8 -3.76 -11.98 0.11
CA GLU A 8 -2.48 -12.33 0.74
C GLU A 8 -1.41 -12.66 -0.30
N LEU A 9 -1.76 -13.41 -1.35
CA LEU A 9 -0.84 -13.74 -2.43
C LEU A 9 -0.32 -12.50 -3.16
N VAL A 10 -1.20 -11.55 -3.49
CA VAL A 10 -0.81 -10.30 -4.15
C VAL A 10 0.02 -9.40 -3.23
N GLN A 11 -0.27 -9.38 -1.92
CA GLN A 11 0.46 -8.56 -0.96
C GLN A 11 1.88 -9.08 -0.70
N ASN A 12 2.05 -10.40 -0.65
CA ASN A 12 3.32 -11.03 -0.33
C ASN A 12 4.11 -11.45 -1.58
N SER A 13 3.56 -11.23 -2.78
CA SER A 13 4.26 -11.59 -4.01
C SER A 13 5.41 -10.62 -4.28
N GLU A 14 6.62 -11.11 -4.13
CA GLU A 14 7.78 -10.47 -4.75
C GLU A 14 7.74 -10.76 -6.25
N MET A 15 7.94 -9.71 -7.05
CA MET A 15 8.06 -9.78 -8.51
C MET A 15 9.55 -9.88 -8.83
N GLU A 16 9.92 -10.86 -9.64
CA GLU A 16 11.30 -11.00 -10.11
C GLU A 16 11.67 -9.86 -11.05
N GLU A 17 12.97 -9.55 -11.12
CA GLU A 17 13.49 -8.59 -12.08
C GLU A 17 13.31 -9.10 -13.51
N ILE A 18 12.84 -8.21 -14.40
CA ILE A 18 12.61 -8.56 -15.80
C ILE A 18 13.95 -8.56 -16.53
N GLU A 19 14.29 -9.68 -17.17
CA GLU A 19 15.44 -9.78 -18.06
C GLU A 19 15.36 -8.75 -19.21
N VAL A 20 16.52 -8.28 -19.68
CA VAL A 20 16.61 -7.23 -20.72
C VAL A 20 15.85 -7.61 -22.00
N LYS A 21 15.99 -8.85 -22.46
CA LYS A 21 15.31 -9.36 -23.67
C LYS A 21 13.78 -9.38 -23.54
N GLU A 22 13.29 -9.71 -22.36
CA GLU A 22 11.86 -9.75 -22.07
C GLU A 22 11.29 -8.33 -21.95
N ARG A 23 12.10 -7.36 -21.50
CA ARG A 23 11.72 -5.93 -21.49
C ARG A 23 11.51 -5.38 -22.91
N GLU A 24 12.40 -5.71 -23.84
CA GLU A 24 12.29 -5.30 -25.25
C GLU A 24 11.02 -5.86 -25.89
N LYS A 25 10.75 -7.16 -25.71
CA LYS A 25 9.52 -7.82 -26.19
C LYS A 25 8.25 -7.18 -25.61
N ARG A 26 8.27 -6.76 -24.34
CA ARG A 26 7.14 -6.06 -23.71
C ARG A 26 6.92 -4.68 -24.29
N ALA A 27 7.99 -3.96 -24.63
CA ALA A 27 7.90 -2.67 -25.30
C ALA A 27 7.21 -2.80 -26.67
N GLU A 28 7.59 -3.80 -27.47
CA GLU A 28 6.96 -4.10 -28.75
C GLU A 28 5.45 -4.38 -28.63
N LEU A 29 5.03 -4.98 -27.52
CA LEU A 29 3.64 -5.31 -27.23
C LEU A 29 2.87 -4.20 -26.51
N ASN A 30 3.46 -3.02 -26.28
CA ASN A 30 2.91 -1.93 -25.48
C ASN A 30 2.55 -2.35 -24.03
N LEU A 31 3.29 -3.30 -23.46
CA LEU A 31 3.13 -3.80 -22.09
C LEU A 31 4.12 -3.16 -21.10
N GLU A 32 4.65 -1.99 -21.47
CA GLU A 32 5.59 -1.23 -20.66
C GLU A 32 4.97 -0.87 -19.30
N GLY A 33 5.75 -1.07 -18.23
CA GLY A 33 5.30 -0.85 -16.86
C GLY A 33 4.33 -1.92 -16.33
N TYR A 34 4.07 -3.01 -17.07
CA TYR A 34 3.38 -4.19 -16.54
C TYR A 34 4.38 -5.30 -16.22
N THR A 35 4.19 -5.91 -15.06
CA THR A 35 4.93 -7.11 -14.64
C THR A 35 3.96 -8.19 -14.24
N TRP A 36 4.37 -9.45 -14.38
CA TRP A 36 3.57 -10.56 -13.93
C TRP A 36 4.43 -11.71 -13.46
N LYS A 37 3.83 -12.57 -12.63
CA LYS A 37 4.39 -13.85 -12.24
C LYS A 37 3.31 -14.91 -12.17
N GLU A 38 3.72 -16.15 -12.35
CA GLU A 38 2.84 -17.31 -12.25
C GLU A 38 3.01 -17.97 -10.88
N GLU A 39 1.90 -18.28 -10.22
CA GLU A 39 1.88 -18.98 -8.94
C GLU A 39 1.04 -20.25 -9.06
N LYS A 40 1.62 -21.40 -8.71
CA LYS A 40 0.88 -22.67 -8.67
C LYS A 40 0.13 -22.78 -7.35
N VAL A 41 -1.19 -22.86 -7.43
CA VAL A 41 -2.07 -22.89 -6.25
C VAL A 41 -3.09 -24.02 -6.37
N THR A 42 -3.52 -24.57 -5.23
CA THR A 42 -4.62 -25.55 -5.21
C THR A 42 -5.89 -24.87 -4.71
N TYR A 43 -6.93 -24.85 -5.55
CA TYR A 43 -8.22 -24.28 -5.22
C TYR A 43 -9.34 -25.29 -5.44
N GLY A 44 -10.12 -25.57 -4.39
CA GLY A 44 -11.25 -26.50 -4.48
C GLY A 44 -10.82 -27.93 -4.77
N GLY A 45 -9.60 -28.31 -4.37
CA GLY A 45 -9.00 -29.61 -4.68
C GLY A 45 -8.37 -29.70 -6.08
N ILE A 46 -8.45 -28.63 -6.88
CA ILE A 46 -7.92 -28.60 -8.25
C ILE A 46 -6.65 -27.74 -8.28
N GLN A 47 -5.59 -28.23 -8.93
CA GLN A 47 -4.39 -27.45 -9.18
C GLN A 47 -4.64 -26.41 -10.27
N GLN A 48 -4.23 -25.17 -10.02
CA GLN A 48 -4.41 -24.02 -10.90
C GLN A 48 -3.10 -23.23 -10.99
N ILE A 49 -2.90 -22.54 -12.11
CA ILE A 49 -1.83 -21.56 -12.28
C ILE A 49 -2.48 -20.18 -12.26
N TRP A 50 -2.03 -19.33 -11.35
CA TRP A 50 -2.53 -17.99 -11.18
C TRP A 50 -1.51 -16.99 -11.72
N LEU A 51 -1.96 -16.12 -12.63
CA LEU A 51 -1.16 -15.03 -13.15
C LEU A 51 -1.39 -13.79 -12.28
N ILE A 52 -0.39 -13.41 -11.49
CA ILE A 52 -0.41 -12.16 -10.73
C ILE A 52 0.15 -11.09 -11.64
N VAL A 53 -0.62 -10.03 -11.90
CA VAL A 53 -0.21 -8.91 -12.77
C VAL A 53 -0.12 -7.64 -11.93
N THR A 54 0.97 -6.90 -12.08
CA THR A 54 1.14 -5.59 -11.46
C THR A 54 1.36 -4.51 -12.52
N SER A 55 0.93 -3.30 -12.21
CA SER A 55 1.05 -2.13 -13.05
C SER A 55 1.79 -1.05 -12.30
N GLU A 56 2.91 -0.59 -12.85
CA GLU A 56 3.73 0.49 -12.32
C GLU A 56 2.90 1.77 -12.14
N LYS A 57 2.11 2.15 -13.16
CA LYS A 57 1.20 3.31 -13.09
C LYS A 57 0.27 3.21 -11.88
N ARG A 58 -0.24 2.01 -11.59
CA ARG A 58 -1.14 1.78 -10.46
C ARG A 58 -0.40 1.88 -9.13
N GLN A 59 0.81 1.30 -9.03
CA GLN A 59 1.65 1.40 -7.85
C GLN A 59 1.98 2.86 -7.52
N ILE A 60 2.37 3.67 -8.52
CA ILE A 60 2.64 5.10 -8.34
C ILE A 60 1.39 5.83 -7.83
N SER A 61 0.22 5.54 -8.40
CA SER A 61 -1.04 6.15 -7.97
C SER A 61 -1.39 5.79 -6.53
N ASP A 62 -1.25 4.52 -6.15
CA ASP A 62 -1.53 4.03 -4.80
C ASP A 62 -0.52 4.62 -3.78
N LEU A 63 0.77 4.76 -4.13
CA LEU A 63 1.78 5.46 -3.32
C LEU A 63 1.42 6.92 -3.10
N LYS A 64 1.07 7.66 -4.16
CA LYS A 64 0.63 9.05 -4.05
C LYS A 64 -0.60 9.20 -3.17
N LYS A 65 -1.51 8.23 -3.21
CA LYS A 65 -2.69 8.21 -2.33
C LYS A 65 -2.29 8.00 -0.86
N LEU A 66 -1.32 7.13 -0.61
CA LEU A 66 -0.78 6.88 0.73
C LEU A 66 -0.12 8.13 1.31
N GLU A 67 0.73 8.80 0.54
CA GLU A 67 1.38 10.07 0.94
C GLU A 67 0.35 11.15 1.32
N ASN A 68 -0.70 11.31 0.51
CA ASN A 68 -1.76 12.26 0.78
C ASN A 68 -2.54 11.92 2.07
N ASN A 69 -2.76 10.63 2.34
CA ASN A 69 -3.44 10.20 3.57
C ASN A 69 -2.57 10.48 4.81
N LEU A 70 -1.27 10.16 4.74
CA LEU A 70 -0.32 10.46 5.81
C LEU A 70 -0.27 11.96 6.12
N LYS A 71 -0.25 12.81 5.09
CA LYS A 71 -0.29 14.26 5.26
C LYS A 71 -1.57 14.71 5.99
N LYS A 72 -2.73 14.23 5.56
CA LYS A 72 -4.02 14.56 6.20
C LYS A 72 -4.07 14.11 7.66
N GLU A 73 -3.52 12.94 7.95
CA GLU A 73 -3.47 12.40 9.30
C GLU A 73 -2.55 13.22 10.20
N LYS A 74 -1.37 13.61 9.69
CA LYS A 74 -0.47 14.54 10.37
C LYS A 74 -1.15 15.88 10.69
N ASP A 75 -1.78 16.51 9.69
CA ASP A 75 -2.50 17.78 9.88
C ASP A 75 -3.62 17.66 10.92
N LYS A 76 -4.31 16.51 10.95
CA LYS A 76 -5.35 16.22 11.95
C LYS A 76 -4.74 16.11 13.35
N MET A 77 -3.63 15.41 13.52
CA MET A 77 -2.96 15.26 14.80
C MET A 77 -2.39 16.58 15.32
N GLU A 78 -1.80 17.41 14.45
CA GLU A 78 -1.33 18.75 14.83
C GLU A 78 -2.46 19.65 15.33
N ARG A 79 -3.64 19.59 14.69
CA ARG A 79 -4.82 20.32 15.17
C ARG A 79 -5.29 19.84 16.54
N ILE A 80 -5.33 18.53 16.75
CA ILE A 80 -5.71 17.92 18.04
C ILE A 80 -4.71 18.30 19.13
N LEU A 81 -3.41 18.22 18.84
CA LEU A 81 -2.36 18.61 19.78
C LEU A 81 -2.51 20.09 20.19
N LYS A 82 -2.73 20.96 19.21
CA LYS A 82 -2.93 22.40 19.47
C LYS A 82 -4.20 22.68 20.27
N SER A 83 -5.28 21.92 20.09
CA SER A 83 -6.48 22.06 20.92
C SER A 83 -6.24 21.58 22.36
N LEU A 84 -5.56 20.46 22.54
CA LEU A 84 -5.24 19.91 23.87
C LEU A 84 -4.33 20.86 24.66
N GLN A 85 -3.27 21.38 24.03
CA GLN A 85 -2.38 22.38 24.66
C GLN A 85 -3.14 23.63 25.11
N LYS A 86 -4.09 24.11 24.30
CA LYS A 86 -4.94 25.25 24.67
C LYS A 86 -5.89 24.93 25.82
N GLU A 87 -6.29 23.68 25.97
CA GLU A 87 -7.18 23.23 27.04
C GLU A 87 -6.40 23.03 28.35
N GLU A 88 -5.21 22.44 28.30
CA GLU A 88 -4.28 22.35 29.44
C GLU A 88 -3.89 23.72 29.99
N LEU A 89 -3.62 24.70 29.11
CA LEU A 89 -3.32 26.08 29.52
C LEU A 89 -4.52 26.84 30.13
N LYS A 90 -5.75 26.35 29.94
CA LYS A 90 -6.97 26.93 30.54
C LYS A 90 -7.33 26.33 31.88
N ILE A 91 -6.71 25.20 32.26
CA ILE A 91 -6.84 24.67 33.62
C ILE A 91 -6.12 25.68 34.52
N PRO A 92 -6.81 26.40 35.42
CA PRO A 92 -6.15 27.34 36.31
C PRO A 92 -5.12 26.55 37.10
N ASN A 93 -3.90 27.08 37.24
CA ASN A 93 -2.90 26.59 38.18
C ASN A 93 -3.61 26.12 39.44
N LYS A 94 -3.54 24.81 39.73
CA LYS A 94 -4.02 24.28 41.01
C LYS A 94 -3.36 25.14 42.09
N PRO A 95 -4.11 25.78 42.99
CA PRO A 95 -3.50 26.58 44.03
C PRO A 95 -2.57 25.67 44.83
N ASP A 96 -1.34 26.11 45.03
CA ASP A 96 -0.38 25.48 45.93
C ASP A 96 -1.05 25.32 47.29
N ILE A 97 -1.30 24.07 47.68
CA ILE A 97 -1.87 23.75 48.99
C ILE A 97 -0.68 23.75 49.95
N ASN A 98 -0.63 24.82 50.75
CA ASN A 98 0.31 25.04 51.84
C ASN A 98 0.19 23.96 52.92
#